data_AF-A0A182H2D9-F1
#
_entry.id   AF-A0A182H2D9-F1
#
_cell.length_a   1.000
_cell.length_b   1.000
_cell.length_c   1.000
_cell.angle_alpha   90.00
_cell.angle_beta   90.00
_cell.angle_gamma   90.00
#
_symmetry.space_group_name_H-M   'P 1'
#
loop_
_entity.id
_entity.type
_entity.pdbx_description
1 polymer ?
#
loop_
_entity_poly.entity_id
_entity_poly.type
_entity_poly.pdbx_seq_one_letter_code
_entity_poly.pdbx_strand_id
1 'polypeptide(L)'
;MVRGSENVACTNTDSAYAVRVIKYRKQEFYTLKTGAAQRNVSISCEEYKPNQCDGDDNRVYEVARSTMNSVANLIMQSIKPFHAELARELNYKKSIEQQIATDQQKYNQLDRVNSDLVNYINDEYQYARLSGKSDPITQLNEIFEHYERENARRMNEIRTEERRNEDKLNEITAVENDIDDLESQKNQLLKELNECNRTLIILQAIQMNNDYDWT
;
A
#
# COMPACT_ATOMS: atom_id res chain seq x y z
N MET A 1 13.05 -15.27 31.86
CA MET A 1 11.99 -14.39 32.40
C MET A 1 10.96 -14.17 31.30
N VAL A 2 9.76 -14.77 31.40
CA VAL A 2 8.50 -14.11 31.01
C VAL A 2 7.45 -14.64 31.98
N ARG A 3 6.92 -13.71 32.78
CA ARG A 3 5.80 -13.88 33.69
C ARG A 3 4.53 -14.10 32.87
N GLY A 4 3.77 -15.13 33.20
CA GLY A 4 2.34 -15.14 32.92
C GLY A 4 1.61 -14.31 33.98
N SER A 5 0.61 -13.55 33.56
CA SER A 5 -0.53 -13.19 34.41
C SER A 5 -1.64 -12.63 33.55
N GLU A 6 -2.56 -13.50 33.13
CA GLU A 6 -3.98 -13.19 33.18
C GLU A 6 -4.73 -14.49 33.49
N ASN A 7 -5.22 -14.53 34.72
CA ASN A 7 -5.94 -15.63 35.34
C ASN A 7 -7.26 -15.86 34.60
N VAL A 8 -7.30 -16.85 33.70
CA VAL A 8 -8.56 -17.54 33.44
C VAL A 8 -8.77 -18.47 34.63
N ALA A 9 -9.52 -17.98 35.62
CA ALA A 9 -10.07 -18.85 36.64
C ALA A 9 -10.98 -19.85 35.92
N CYS A 10 -10.48 -21.04 35.64
CA CYS A 10 -11.30 -22.17 35.22
C CYS A 10 -12.26 -22.47 36.37
N THR A 11 -13.46 -21.89 36.33
CA THR A 11 -14.55 -22.34 37.18
C THR A 11 -14.84 -23.78 36.83
N ASN A 12 -14.95 -24.65 37.86
CA ASN A 12 -15.44 -26.03 37.76
C ASN A 12 -16.92 -26.02 37.35
N THR A 13 -17.21 -25.45 36.19
CA THR A 13 -18.53 -25.42 35.60
C THR A 13 -18.61 -26.67 34.76
N ASP A 14 -19.50 -27.58 35.14
CA ASP A 14 -19.72 -28.83 34.43
C ASP A 14 -19.83 -28.56 32.93
N SER A 15 -18.89 -29.10 32.16
CA SER A 15 -18.92 -28.98 30.71
C SER A 15 -20.25 -29.53 30.20
N ALA A 16 -21.04 -28.70 29.52
CA ALA A 16 -22.32 -29.12 28.94
C ALA A 16 -22.14 -30.35 28.02
N TYR A 17 -20.94 -30.54 27.45
CA TYR A 17 -20.56 -31.75 26.74
C TYR A 17 -20.43 -32.96 27.68
N ALA A 18 -19.67 -32.85 28.76
CA ALA A 18 -19.50 -33.93 29.75
C ALA A 18 -20.83 -34.33 30.41
N VAL A 19 -21.70 -33.37 30.75
CA VAL A 19 -23.04 -33.62 31.30
C VAL A 19 -23.91 -34.40 30.30
N ARG A 20 -23.86 -34.04 29.01
CA ARG A 20 -24.60 -34.76 27.94
C ARG A 20 -24.10 -36.19 27.78
N VAL A 21 -22.79 -36.40 27.79
CA VAL A 21 -22.19 -37.74 27.69
C VAL A 21 -22.56 -38.61 28.89
N ILE A 22 -22.48 -38.07 30.11
CA ILE A 22 -22.85 -38.80 31.34
C ILE A 22 -24.35 -39.13 31.35
N LYS A 23 -25.21 -38.19 30.95
CA LYS A 23 -26.66 -38.42 30.85
C LYS A 23 -26.97 -39.54 29.85
N TYR A 24 -26.30 -39.53 28.69
CA TYR A 24 -26.48 -40.54 27.65
C TYR A 24 -26.01 -41.93 28.11
N ARG A 25 -24.79 -42.02 28.68
CA ARG A 25 -24.25 -43.27 29.25
C ARG A 25 -25.13 -43.84 30.37
N LYS A 26 -25.71 -42.97 31.22
CA LYS A 26 -26.66 -43.39 32.25
C LYS A 26 -27.95 -43.95 31.63
N GLN A 27 -28.52 -43.31 30.61
CA GLN A 27 -29.71 -43.82 29.92
C GLN A 27 -29.45 -45.16 29.23
N GLU A 28 -28.29 -45.34 28.61
CA GLU A 28 -27.85 -46.60 28.00
C GLU A 28 -27.76 -47.72 29.07
N PHE A 29 -27.10 -47.43 30.20
CA PHE A 29 -27.02 -48.38 31.32
C PHE A 29 -28.38 -48.72 31.93
N TYR A 30 -29.26 -47.74 32.12
CA TYR A 30 -30.60 -48.00 32.67
C TYR A 30 -31.45 -48.86 31.72
N THR A 31 -31.37 -48.63 30.41
CA THR A 31 -32.07 -49.43 29.39
C THR A 31 -31.58 -50.88 29.37
N LEU A 32 -30.26 -51.09 29.49
CA LEU A 32 -29.68 -52.43 29.62
C LEU A 32 -30.12 -53.12 30.92
N LYS A 33 -30.18 -52.38 32.02
CA LYS A 33 -30.63 -52.90 33.32
C LYS A 33 -32.11 -53.25 33.34
N THR A 34 -33.00 -52.43 32.77
CA THR A 34 -34.43 -52.74 32.69
C THR A 34 -34.71 -53.90 31.72
N GLY A 35 -33.98 -53.99 30.61
CA GLY A 35 -34.05 -55.14 29.71
C GLY A 35 -33.60 -56.45 30.37
N ALA A 36 -32.57 -56.40 31.23
CA ALA A 36 -32.15 -57.54 32.04
C ALA A 36 -33.16 -57.87 33.16
N ALA A 37 -33.77 -56.87 33.80
CA ALA A 37 -34.74 -57.05 34.87
C ALA A 37 -36.08 -57.64 34.38
N GLN A 38 -36.51 -57.35 33.15
CA GLN A 38 -37.69 -57.98 32.53
C GLN A 38 -37.52 -59.48 32.29
N ARG A 39 -36.28 -60.01 32.27
CA ARG A 39 -35.98 -61.44 32.19
C ARG A 39 -35.96 -62.15 33.55
N ASN A 40 -36.08 -61.40 34.65
CA ASN A 40 -35.94 -61.88 36.02
C ASN A 40 -37.28 -62.03 36.76
N VAL A 41 -38.40 -62.20 36.04
CA VAL A 41 -39.64 -62.65 36.68
C VAL A 41 -39.54 -64.16 36.91
N SER A 42 -39.02 -64.52 38.09
CA SER A 42 -39.28 -65.77 38.81
C SER A 42 -39.15 -67.09 38.01
N ILE A 43 -38.01 -67.32 37.35
CA ILE A 43 -37.62 -68.67 36.92
C ILE A 43 -36.35 -69.04 37.69
N SER A 44 -36.47 -69.87 38.72
CA SER A 44 -35.30 -70.51 39.30
C SER A 44 -34.74 -71.46 38.23
N CYS A 45 -33.43 -71.37 37.95
CA CYS A 45 -32.78 -72.19 36.92
C CYS A 45 -32.85 -73.70 37.22
N GLU A 46 -33.31 -74.10 38.41
CA GLU A 46 -33.46 -75.50 38.82
C GLU A 46 -34.71 -76.18 38.23
N GLU A 47 -35.70 -75.43 37.74
CA GLU A 47 -36.96 -76.00 37.22
C GLU A 47 -37.16 -75.85 35.70
N TYR A 48 -36.24 -75.18 34.99
CA TYR A 48 -36.36 -74.97 33.55
C TYR A 48 -36.02 -76.24 32.76
N LYS A 49 -37.04 -76.99 32.36
CA LYS A 49 -36.94 -77.99 31.27
C LYS A 49 -37.35 -77.33 29.95
N PRO A 50 -36.43 -77.10 29.00
CA PRO A 50 -36.81 -76.60 27.69
C PRO A 50 -37.73 -77.62 27.00
N ASN A 51 -38.93 -77.17 26.62
CA ASN A 51 -39.87 -77.96 25.84
C ASN A 51 -39.38 -77.98 24.38
N GLN A 52 -39.22 -79.16 23.78
CA GLN A 52 -38.63 -79.32 22.45
C GLN A 52 -39.55 -78.89 21.29
N CYS A 53 -40.77 -78.40 21.58
CA CYS A 53 -41.80 -78.17 20.56
C CYS A 53 -42.23 -76.71 20.33
N ASP A 54 -41.69 -75.72 21.06
CA ASP A 54 -42.00 -74.31 20.79
C ASP A 54 -40.85 -73.63 20.02
N GLY A 55 -40.82 -73.89 18.72
CA GLY A 55 -39.95 -73.22 17.77
C GLY A 55 -40.36 -71.77 17.51
N ASP A 56 -40.14 -70.90 18.48
CA ASP A 56 -40.36 -69.44 18.34
C ASP A 56 -39.06 -68.69 17.94
N ASP A 57 -38.16 -69.38 17.22
CA ASP A 57 -36.92 -68.81 16.68
C ASP A 57 -37.20 -67.63 15.74
N ASN A 58 -38.38 -67.57 15.10
CA ASN A 58 -38.78 -66.45 14.25
C ASN A 58 -39.07 -65.16 15.03
N ARG A 59 -39.65 -65.23 16.23
CA ARG A 59 -39.89 -64.02 17.06
C ARG A 59 -38.60 -63.44 17.62
N VAL A 60 -37.66 -64.30 18.02
CA VAL A 60 -36.33 -63.85 18.46
C VAL A 60 -35.59 -63.16 17.31
N TYR A 61 -35.70 -63.70 16.09
CA TYR A 61 -35.10 -63.10 14.90
C TYR A 61 -35.76 -61.77 14.51
N GLU A 62 -37.09 -61.64 14.58
CA GLU A 62 -37.82 -60.41 14.26
C GLU A 62 -37.59 -59.29 15.30
N VAL A 63 -37.57 -59.63 16.59
CA VAL A 63 -37.27 -58.67 17.66
C VAL A 63 -35.81 -58.21 17.58
N ALA A 64 -34.86 -59.13 17.37
CA ALA A 64 -33.45 -58.77 17.19
C ALA A 64 -33.23 -57.90 15.93
N ARG A 65 -33.90 -58.22 14.82
CA ARG A 65 -33.78 -57.48 13.56
C ARG A 65 -34.46 -56.11 13.61
N SER A 66 -35.61 -55.97 14.26
CA SER A 66 -36.26 -54.66 14.46
C SER A 66 -35.46 -53.74 15.38
N THR A 67 -34.86 -54.31 16.44
CA THR A 67 -34.01 -53.56 17.38
C THR A 67 -32.67 -53.18 16.72
N MET A 68 -32.05 -54.07 15.93
CA MET A 68 -30.83 -53.75 15.16
C MET A 68 -31.08 -52.65 14.12
N ASN A 69 -32.19 -52.70 13.38
CA ASN A 69 -32.53 -51.65 12.41
C ASN A 69 -32.81 -50.30 13.10
N SER A 70 -33.45 -50.33 14.27
CA SER A 70 -33.68 -49.13 15.09
C SER A 70 -32.37 -48.51 15.58
N VAL A 71 -31.46 -49.32 16.14
CA VAL A 71 -30.15 -48.87 16.63
C VAL A 71 -29.26 -48.39 15.49
N ALA A 72 -29.21 -49.09 14.36
CA ALA A 72 -28.43 -48.68 13.20
C ALA A 72 -28.93 -47.33 12.62
N ASN A 73 -30.25 -47.13 12.54
CA ASN A 73 -30.83 -45.85 12.13
C ASN A 73 -30.51 -44.73 13.12
N LEU A 74 -30.53 -45.01 14.43
CA LEU A 74 -30.22 -44.04 15.47
C LEU A 74 -28.73 -43.65 15.45
N ILE A 75 -27.85 -44.61 15.22
CA ILE A 75 -26.41 -44.39 15.01
C ILE A 75 -26.17 -43.57 13.74
N MET A 76 -26.81 -43.91 12.61
CA MET A 76 -26.71 -43.12 11.38
C MET A 76 -27.23 -41.69 11.54
N GLN A 77 -28.36 -41.50 12.25
CA GLN A 77 -28.89 -40.17 12.56
C GLN A 77 -27.97 -39.38 13.48
N SER A 78 -27.27 -40.05 14.39
CA SER A 78 -26.31 -39.43 15.31
C SER A 78 -24.99 -39.06 14.61
N ILE A 79 -24.54 -39.83 13.62
CA ILE A 79 -23.28 -39.60 12.89
C ILE A 79 -23.43 -38.53 11.80
N LYS A 80 -24.60 -38.43 11.15
CA LYS A 80 -24.88 -37.43 10.11
C LYS A 80 -24.51 -35.99 10.49
N PRO A 81 -24.90 -35.43 11.65
CA PRO A 81 -24.53 -34.07 12.03
C PRO A 81 -23.02 -33.91 12.25
N PHE A 82 -22.32 -34.93 12.75
CA PHE A 82 -20.85 -34.87 12.89
C PHE A 82 -20.14 -34.81 11.54
N HIS A 83 -20.65 -35.51 10.51
CA HIS A 83 -20.08 -35.40 9.16
C HIS A 83 -20.36 -34.04 8.52
N ALA A 84 -21.54 -33.46 8.75
CA ALA A 84 -21.86 -32.11 8.29
C ALA A 84 -20.98 -31.04 8.97
N GLU A 85 -20.78 -31.14 10.28
CA GLU A 85 -19.89 -30.25 11.04
C GLU A 85 -18.44 -30.40 10.58
N LEU A 86 -17.96 -31.63 10.39
CA LEU A 86 -16.61 -31.89 9.88
C LEU A 86 -16.40 -31.28 8.48
N ALA A 87 -17.37 -31.43 7.58
CA ALA A 87 -17.29 -30.80 6.26
C ALA A 87 -17.27 -29.27 6.35
N ARG A 88 -18.03 -28.68 7.27
CA ARG A 88 -18.03 -27.24 7.54
C ARG A 88 -16.69 -26.75 8.05
N GLU A 89 -16.10 -27.45 9.02
CA GLU A 89 -14.78 -27.13 9.57
C GLU A 89 -13.66 -27.28 8.54
N LEU A 90 -13.71 -28.32 7.70
CA LEU A 90 -12.75 -28.50 6.61
C LEU A 90 -12.85 -27.36 5.58
N ASN A 91 -14.06 -26.93 5.24
CA ASN A 91 -14.27 -25.80 4.35
C ASN A 91 -13.80 -24.48 4.97
N TYR A 92 -14.04 -24.28 6.28
CA TYR A 92 -13.57 -23.11 7.00
C TYR A 92 -12.04 -23.06 7.07
N LYS A 93 -11.39 -24.18 7.39
CA LYS A 93 -9.94 -24.32 7.35
C LYS A 93 -9.37 -23.95 5.98
N LYS A 94 -9.96 -24.48 4.90
CA LYS A 94 -9.54 -24.16 3.53
C LYS A 94 -9.69 -22.67 3.21
N SER A 95 -10.77 -22.03 3.68
CA SER A 95 -10.97 -20.58 3.53
C SER A 95 -9.89 -19.78 4.25
N ILE A 96 -9.51 -20.18 5.47
CA ILE A 96 -8.43 -19.52 6.21
C ILE A 96 -7.09 -19.70 5.48
N GLU A 97 -6.77 -20.91 5.02
CA GLU A 97 -5.53 -21.18 4.28
C GLU A 97 -5.41 -20.32 3.01
N GLN A 98 -6.52 -20.14 2.28
CA GLN A 98 -6.57 -19.23 1.13
C GLN A 98 -6.36 -17.77 1.51
N GLN A 99 -6.91 -17.34 2.65
CA GLN A 99 -6.75 -15.98 3.13
C GLN A 99 -5.31 -15.70 3.56
N ILE A 100 -4.68 -16.63 4.29
CA ILE A 100 -3.25 -16.57 4.65
C ILE A 100 -2.38 -16.47 3.38
N ALA A 101 -2.64 -17.31 2.38
CA ALA A 101 -1.88 -17.28 1.13
C ALA A 101 -2.02 -15.93 0.40
N THR A 102 -3.23 -15.36 0.40
CA THR A 102 -3.50 -14.06 -0.22
C THR A 102 -2.79 -12.92 0.51
N ASP A 103 -2.83 -12.91 1.84
CA ASP A 103 -2.16 -11.88 2.63
C ASP A 103 -0.64 -12.01 2.56
N GLN A 104 -0.10 -13.24 2.47
CA GLN A 104 1.32 -13.46 2.21
C GLN A 104 1.74 -12.91 0.84
N GLN A 105 0.91 -13.06 -0.20
CA GLN A 105 1.19 -12.47 -1.51
C GLN A 105 1.23 -10.94 -1.45
N LYS A 106 0.28 -10.31 -0.74
CA LYS A 106 0.30 -8.85 -0.54
C LYS A 106 1.53 -8.39 0.22
N TYR A 107 1.91 -9.11 1.29
CA TYR A 107 3.11 -8.80 2.05
C TYR A 107 4.36 -8.85 1.16
N ASN A 108 4.52 -9.93 0.38
CA ASN A 108 5.64 -10.07 -0.55
C ASN A 108 5.66 -8.99 -1.63
N GLN A 109 4.50 -8.50 -2.07
CA GLN A 109 4.42 -7.36 -3.01
C GLN A 109 4.87 -6.05 -2.34
N LEU A 110 4.40 -5.77 -1.12
CA LEU A 110 4.80 -4.58 -0.36
C LEU A 110 6.30 -4.58 -0.07
N ASP A 111 6.86 -5.73 0.29
CA ASP A 111 8.29 -5.87 0.58
C ASP A 111 9.16 -5.55 -0.65
N ARG A 112 8.75 -6.02 -1.84
CA ARG A 112 9.41 -5.67 -3.11
C ARG A 112 9.35 -4.18 -3.40
N VAL A 113 8.16 -3.58 -3.31
CA VAL A 113 7.97 -2.13 -3.53
C VAL A 113 8.82 -1.32 -2.55
N ASN A 114 8.89 -1.76 -1.29
CA ASN A 114 9.72 -1.09 -0.29
C ASN A 114 11.21 -1.19 -0.64
N SER A 115 11.68 -2.35 -1.10
CA SER A 115 13.05 -2.50 -1.58
C SER A 115 13.34 -1.61 -2.80
N ASP A 116 12.41 -1.52 -3.74
CA ASP A 116 12.55 -0.66 -4.93
C ASP A 116 12.65 0.82 -4.53
N LEU A 117 11.83 1.27 -3.57
CA LEU A 117 11.89 2.63 -3.04
C LEU A 117 13.21 2.91 -2.32
N VAL A 118 13.70 1.98 -1.51
CA VAL A 118 15.01 2.12 -0.83
C VAL A 118 16.14 2.23 -1.86
N ASN A 119 16.10 1.42 -2.91
CA ASN A 119 17.09 1.49 -3.99
C ASN A 119 17.02 2.82 -4.74
N TYR A 120 15.82 3.28 -5.08
CA TYR A 120 15.62 4.58 -5.74
C TYR A 120 16.17 5.74 -4.88
N ILE A 121 15.87 5.77 -3.59
CA ILE A 121 16.40 6.79 -2.67
C ILE A 121 17.93 6.74 -2.65
N ASN A 122 18.51 5.55 -2.59
CA ASN A 122 19.96 5.41 -2.60
C ASN A 122 20.58 5.86 -3.93
N ASP A 123 19.95 5.57 -5.07
CA ASP A 123 20.42 6.03 -6.39
C ASP A 123 20.40 7.56 -6.50
N GLU A 124 19.32 8.20 -6.05
CA GLU A 124 19.22 9.67 -5.98
C GLU A 124 20.27 10.27 -5.04
N TYR A 125 20.53 9.62 -3.91
CA TYR A 125 21.55 10.03 -2.94
C TYR A 125 22.96 10.02 -3.57
N GLN A 126 23.28 8.95 -4.31
CA GLN A 126 24.55 8.85 -5.04
C GLN A 126 24.62 9.83 -6.21
N TYR A 127 23.52 10.05 -6.92
CA TYR A 127 23.46 11.02 -8.02
C TYR A 127 23.73 12.45 -7.54
N ALA A 128 23.17 12.83 -6.38
CA ALA A 128 23.47 14.07 -5.67
C ALA A 128 24.91 14.12 -5.10
N ARG A 129 25.72 13.08 -5.33
CA ARG A 129 27.10 12.91 -4.83
C ARG A 129 27.19 13.01 -3.31
N LEU A 130 26.10 12.67 -2.62
CA LEU A 130 26.07 12.55 -1.17
C LEU A 130 26.68 11.19 -0.79
N SER A 131 27.38 11.14 0.34
CA SER A 131 28.12 9.94 0.75
C SER A 131 28.01 9.72 2.25
N GLY A 132 27.73 8.49 2.64
CA GLY A 132 27.58 8.09 4.04
C GLY A 132 26.74 6.82 4.15
N LYS A 133 26.88 6.09 5.26
CA LYS A 133 25.91 5.05 5.62
C LYS A 133 24.83 5.71 6.46
N SER A 134 23.75 6.14 5.84
CA SER A 134 22.54 6.57 6.53
C SER A 134 21.35 5.71 6.10
N ASP A 135 20.33 5.64 6.95
CA ASP A 135 19.07 5.01 6.58
C ASP A 135 18.35 5.81 5.48
N PRO A 136 17.40 5.20 4.75
CA PRO A 136 16.73 5.85 3.62
C PRO A 136 15.98 7.14 3.98
N ILE A 137 15.46 7.28 5.21
CA ILE A 137 14.75 8.50 5.61
C ILE A 137 15.75 9.65 5.74
N THR A 138 16.89 9.39 6.37
CA THR A 138 17.98 10.35 6.43
C THR A 138 18.51 10.71 5.05
N GLN A 139 18.72 9.72 4.17
CA GLN A 139 19.16 9.98 2.79
C GLN A 139 18.18 10.92 2.07
N LEU A 140 16.87 10.70 2.22
CA LEU A 140 15.84 11.52 1.60
C LEU A 140 15.91 12.98 2.07
N ASN A 141 16.05 13.22 3.37
CA ASN A 141 16.18 14.57 3.92
C ASN A 141 17.43 15.29 3.40
N GLU A 142 18.56 14.58 3.37
CA GLU A 142 19.81 15.15 2.85
C GLU A 142 19.72 15.48 1.35
N ILE A 143 19.02 14.67 0.55
CA ILE A 143 18.71 14.97 -0.86
C ILE A 143 17.91 16.28 -0.97
N PHE A 144 16.85 16.44 -0.16
CA PHE A 144 16.05 17.66 -0.17
C PHE A 144 16.88 18.89 0.20
N GLU A 145 17.63 18.83 1.30
CA GLU A 145 18.49 19.92 1.72
C GLU A 145 19.58 20.26 0.69
N HIS A 146 20.10 19.26 -0.03
CA HIS A 146 21.06 19.47 -1.10
C HIS A 146 20.44 20.28 -2.25
N TYR A 147 19.29 19.85 -2.75
CA TYR A 147 18.61 20.54 -3.85
C TYR A 147 18.09 21.92 -3.46
N GLU A 148 17.62 22.12 -2.22
CA GLU A 148 17.25 23.44 -1.72
C GLU A 148 18.44 24.40 -1.72
N ARG A 149 19.60 23.96 -1.23
CA ARG A 149 20.84 24.75 -1.25
C ARG A 149 21.29 25.07 -2.68
N GLU A 150 21.23 24.09 -3.58
CA GLU A 150 21.63 24.31 -4.96
C GLU A 150 20.68 25.24 -5.71
N ASN A 151 19.38 25.14 -5.48
CA ASN A 151 18.39 26.07 -6.02
C ASN A 151 18.60 27.49 -5.50
N ALA A 152 18.86 27.65 -4.20
CA ALA A 152 19.16 28.95 -3.61
C ALA A 152 20.43 29.57 -4.23
N ARG A 153 21.48 28.76 -4.46
CA ARG A 153 22.70 29.20 -5.14
C ARG A 153 22.40 29.68 -6.56
N ARG A 154 21.71 28.87 -7.36
CA ARG A 154 21.36 29.20 -8.76
C ARG A 154 20.50 30.45 -8.85
N MET A 155 19.53 30.63 -7.94
CA MET A 155 18.73 31.85 -7.89
C MET A 155 19.57 33.10 -7.62
N ASN A 156 20.60 33.00 -6.78
CA ASN A 156 21.50 34.11 -6.52
C ASN A 156 22.41 34.43 -7.73
N GLU A 157 22.87 33.39 -8.43
CA GLU A 157 23.62 33.52 -9.70
C GLU A 157 22.76 34.23 -10.76
N ILE A 158 21.50 33.82 -10.93
CA ILE A 158 20.55 34.46 -11.84
C ILE A 158 20.37 35.94 -11.50
N ARG A 159 20.10 36.27 -10.22
CA ARG A 159 19.93 37.68 -9.79
C ARG A 159 21.19 38.52 -10.05
N THR A 160 22.37 37.93 -9.92
CA THR A 160 23.63 38.61 -10.20
C THR A 160 23.78 38.90 -11.69
N GLU A 161 23.46 37.94 -12.55
CA GLU A 161 23.50 38.14 -14.00
C GLU A 161 22.40 39.10 -14.49
N GLU A 162 21.19 39.04 -13.91
CA GLU A 162 20.12 40.01 -14.20
C GLU A 162 20.57 41.44 -13.92
N ARG A 163 21.23 41.66 -12.77
CA ARG A 163 21.79 42.97 -12.43
C ARG A 163 22.87 43.43 -13.42
N ARG A 164 23.78 42.53 -13.82
CA ARG A 164 24.80 42.84 -14.83
C ARG A 164 24.18 43.17 -16.19
N ASN A 165 23.09 42.51 -16.56
CA ASN A 165 22.38 42.80 -17.81
C ASN A 165 21.68 44.16 -17.74
N GLU A 166 21.11 44.53 -16.60
CA GLU A 166 20.53 45.85 -16.38
C GLU A 166 21.60 46.95 -16.46
N ASP A 167 22.77 46.75 -15.83
CA ASP A 167 23.89 47.68 -15.92
C ASP A 167 24.35 47.86 -17.39
N LYS A 168 24.48 46.77 -18.15
CA LYS A 168 24.82 46.82 -19.59
C LYS A 168 23.75 47.52 -20.43
N LEU A 169 22.48 47.33 -20.11
CA LEU A 169 21.39 48.01 -20.80
C LEU A 169 21.45 49.52 -20.58
N ASN A 170 21.77 49.95 -19.36
CA ASN A 170 21.99 51.35 -19.04
C ASN A 170 23.20 51.93 -19.80
N GLU A 171 24.31 51.18 -19.90
CA GLU A 171 25.49 51.57 -20.69
C GLU A 171 25.13 51.72 -22.18
N ILE A 172 24.38 50.78 -22.76
CA ILE A 172 23.94 50.85 -24.16
C ILE A 172 23.07 52.08 -24.37
N THR A 173 22.10 52.33 -23.48
CA THR A 173 21.21 53.49 -23.57
C THR A 173 21.99 54.80 -23.52
N ALA A 174 23.03 54.88 -22.69
CA ALA A 174 23.91 56.05 -22.63
C ALA A 174 24.65 56.27 -23.95
N VAL A 175 25.21 55.20 -24.54
CA VAL A 175 25.88 55.27 -25.84
C VAL A 175 24.92 55.66 -26.96
N GLU A 176 23.69 55.15 -26.96
CA GLU A 176 22.65 55.54 -27.93
C GLU A 176 22.34 57.05 -27.85
N ASN A 177 22.19 57.59 -26.64
CA ASN A 177 22.01 59.03 -26.45
C ASN A 177 23.21 59.85 -26.95
N ASP A 178 24.44 59.40 -26.68
CA ASP A 178 25.65 60.07 -27.16
C ASP A 178 25.72 60.07 -28.71
N ILE A 179 25.28 58.98 -29.35
CA ILE A 179 25.20 58.90 -30.82
C ILE A 179 24.19 59.91 -31.37
N ASP A 180 23.01 60.03 -30.76
CA ASP A 180 21.97 60.98 -31.17
C ASP A 180 22.47 62.43 -31.05
N ASP A 181 23.17 62.75 -29.96
CA ASP A 181 23.79 64.07 -29.74
C ASP A 181 24.87 64.37 -30.78
N LEU A 182 25.74 63.40 -31.08
CA LEU A 182 26.77 63.53 -32.12
C LEU A 182 26.16 63.69 -33.52
N GLU A 183 25.06 63.00 -33.81
CA GLU A 183 24.34 63.15 -35.07
C GLU A 183 23.72 64.55 -35.21
N SER A 184 23.14 65.08 -34.12
CA SER A 184 22.66 66.46 -34.07
C SER A 184 23.78 67.48 -34.35
N GLN A 185 24.93 67.32 -33.68
CA GLN A 185 26.11 68.18 -33.89
C GLN A 185 26.63 68.11 -35.33
N LYS A 186 26.73 66.90 -35.90
CA LYS A 186 27.11 66.69 -37.31
C LYS A 186 26.19 67.47 -38.25
N ASN A 187 24.88 67.37 -38.03
CA ASN A 187 23.89 68.03 -38.89
C ASN A 187 23.96 69.56 -38.79
N GLN A 188 24.20 70.09 -37.58
CA GLN A 188 24.40 71.53 -37.37
C GLN A 188 25.66 72.03 -38.09
N LEU A 189 26.80 71.34 -37.93
CA LEU A 189 28.06 71.70 -38.59
C LEU A 189 27.94 71.63 -40.12
N LEU A 190 27.24 70.63 -40.67
CA LEU A 190 26.98 70.54 -42.11
C LEU A 190 26.15 71.72 -42.62
N LYS A 191 25.18 72.19 -41.83
CA LYS A 191 24.38 73.37 -42.18
C LYS A 191 25.24 74.64 -42.19
N GLU A 192 26.05 74.85 -41.15
CA GLU A 192 26.96 75.99 -41.06
C GLU A 192 27.99 76.00 -42.20
N LEU A 193 28.55 74.84 -42.55
CA LEU A 193 29.46 74.70 -43.68
C LEU A 193 28.78 75.06 -45.02
N ASN A 194 27.53 74.62 -45.22
CA ASN A 194 26.78 74.96 -46.42
C ASN A 194 26.49 76.47 -46.51
N GLU A 195 26.17 77.12 -45.40
CA GLU A 195 25.97 78.57 -45.34
C GLU A 195 27.27 79.34 -45.64
N CYS A 196 28.39 78.89 -45.09
CA CYS A 196 29.71 79.46 -45.36
C CYS A 196 30.10 79.30 -46.84
N ASN A 197 29.95 78.10 -47.40
CA ASN A 197 30.22 77.83 -48.82
C ASN A 197 29.37 78.70 -49.74
N ARG A 198 28.07 78.84 -49.44
CA ARG A 198 27.18 79.72 -50.21
C ARG A 198 27.65 81.18 -50.19
N THR A 199 28.08 81.66 -49.03
CA THR A 199 28.60 83.03 -48.87
C THR A 199 29.88 83.23 -49.67
N LEU A 200 30.82 82.28 -49.61
CA LEU A 200 32.06 82.31 -50.38
C LEU A 200 31.82 82.33 -51.89
N ILE A 201 30.89 81.51 -52.38
CA ILE A 201 30.50 81.50 -53.80
C ILE A 201 29.98 82.88 -54.23
N ILE A 202 29.14 83.52 -53.41
CA ILE A 202 28.61 84.87 -53.70
C ILE A 202 29.76 85.89 -53.74
N LEU A 203 30.66 85.87 -52.75
CA LEU A 203 31.79 86.78 -52.69
C LEU A 203 32.73 86.61 -53.90
N GLN A 204 33.02 85.36 -54.29
CA GLN A 204 33.79 85.07 -55.50
C GLN A 204 33.11 85.58 -56.77
N ALA A 205 31.79 85.39 -56.90
CA ALA A 205 31.03 85.89 -58.04
C ALA A 205 31.04 87.43 -58.12
N ILE A 206 30.93 88.12 -56.98
CA ILE A 206 31.05 89.58 -56.89
C ILE A 206 32.46 90.02 -57.32
N GLN A 207 33.50 89.36 -56.80
CA GLN A 207 34.89 89.67 -57.15
C GLN A 207 35.14 89.49 -58.65
N MET A 208 34.68 88.39 -59.24
CA MET A 208 34.78 88.17 -60.68
C MET A 208 34.08 89.27 -61.49
N ASN A 209 32.85 89.65 -61.13
CA ASN A 209 32.16 90.74 -61.84
C ASN A 209 32.91 92.08 -61.74
N ASN A 210 33.45 92.42 -60.56
CA ASN A 210 34.25 93.63 -60.39
C ASN A 210 35.57 93.59 -61.18
N ASP A 211 36.18 92.41 -61.32
CA ASP A 211 37.40 92.23 -62.12
C ASP A 211 37.13 92.34 -63.64
N TYR A 212 35.90 92.04 -64.10
CA TYR A 212 35.47 92.21 -65.51
C TYR A 212 35.01 93.64 -65.86
N ASP A 213 34.65 94.47 -64.88
CA ASP A 213 34.25 95.87 -65.11
C ASP A 213 35.46 96.84 -65.33
N TRP A 214 36.70 96.33 -65.32
CA TRP A 214 37.94 97.09 -65.57
C TRP A 214 38.59 96.84 -66.95
N THR A 215 37.85 96.24 -67.90
CA THR A 215 38.24 96.16 -69.33
C THR A 215 37.24 96.89 -70.22
#